data_AF-A0A928XDY9-F1
#
_entry.id   AF-A0A928XDY9-F1
#
_cell.length_a   1.000
_cell.length_b   1.000
_cell.length_c   1.000
_cell.angle_alpha   90.00
_cell.angle_beta   90.00
_cell.angle_gamma   90.00
#
_symmetry.space_group_name_H-M   'P 1'
#
loop_
_entity.id
_entity.type
_entity.pdbx_description
1 polymer ?
#
loop_
_entity_poly.entity_id
_entity_poly.type
_entity_poly.pdbx_seq_one_letter_code
_entity_poly.pdbx_strand_id
1 'polypeptide(L)'
;MAENKMTKDPLPETFDTLEEMAEFWDTHDLTDYEEYLTPVEATISAHPKHHYIVTLSDTLETRLRQVQQAEGVSLNTLVNLWVQEKLQEYATSLSE
;
A
#
# COMPACT_ATOMS: atom_id res chain seq x y z
N MET A 1 28.37 -9.20 4.25
CA MET A 1 27.85 -8.48 3.06
C MET A 1 29.03 -7.79 2.43
N ALA A 2 29.18 -7.83 1.10
CA ALA A 2 30.40 -7.38 0.44
C ALA A 2 30.44 -5.84 0.43
N GLU A 3 31.49 -5.25 1.02
CA GLU A 3 31.76 -3.82 0.90
C GLU A 3 32.07 -3.50 -0.58
N ASN A 4 31.17 -2.77 -1.24
CA ASN A 4 31.40 -2.30 -2.59
C ASN A 4 32.38 -1.12 -2.54
N LYS A 5 33.63 -1.35 -2.94
CA LYS A 5 34.69 -0.33 -3.03
C LYS A 5 34.52 0.56 -4.27
N MET A 6 33.34 1.14 -4.45
CA MET A 6 33.16 2.26 -5.38
C MET A 6 33.25 3.55 -4.58
N THR A 7 33.98 4.53 -5.10
CA THR A 7 34.07 5.88 -4.54
C THR A 7 32.67 6.45 -4.43
N LYS A 8 32.12 6.48 -3.21
CA LYS A 8 30.81 7.04 -2.92
C LYS A 8 30.92 8.56 -3.01
N ASP A 9 30.10 9.18 -3.86
CA ASP A 9 29.97 10.63 -3.83
C ASP A 9 29.32 11.05 -2.50
N PRO A 10 29.74 12.16 -1.90
CA PRO A 10 29.13 12.62 -0.65
C PRO A 10 27.68 13.03 -0.91
N LEU A 11 26.78 12.70 0.03
CA LEU A 11 25.40 13.16 -0.02
C LEU A 11 25.36 14.71 0.04
N PRO A 12 24.69 15.39 -0.89
CA PRO A 12 24.56 16.84 -0.87
C PRO A 12 23.80 17.32 0.37
N GLU A 13 24.16 18.47 0.93
CA GLU A 13 23.39 19.06 2.05
C GLU A 13 21.98 19.49 1.61
N THR A 14 21.83 19.89 0.35
CA THR A 14 20.56 20.30 -0.28
C THR A 14 20.57 19.94 -1.75
N PHE A 15 19.38 19.68 -2.31
CA PHE A 15 19.14 19.64 -3.75
C PHE A 15 18.43 20.94 -4.14
N ASP A 16 18.86 21.58 -5.22
CA ASP A 16 18.24 22.83 -5.70
C ASP A 16 16.91 22.55 -6.41
N THR A 17 16.73 21.33 -6.94
CA THR A 17 15.53 20.90 -7.68
C THR A 17 15.17 19.43 -7.40
N LEU A 18 13.92 19.05 -7.72
CA LEU A 18 13.48 17.65 -7.63
C LEU A 18 14.14 16.78 -8.72
N GLU A 19 14.37 17.35 -9.89
CA GLU A 19 15.04 16.70 -11.02
C GLU A 19 16.48 16.31 -10.66
N GLU A 20 17.23 17.22 -10.04
CA GLU A 20 18.59 16.95 -9.56
C GLU A 20 18.62 15.84 -8.49
N MET A 21 17.66 15.84 -7.56
CA MET A 21 17.51 14.76 -6.58
C MET A 21 17.25 13.41 -7.25
N ALA A 22 16.39 13.38 -8.27
CA ALA A 22 16.10 12.16 -9.01
C ALA A 22 17.33 11.65 -9.78
N GLU A 23 18.05 12.53 -10.50
CA GLU A 23 19.27 12.19 -11.23
C GLU A 23 20.37 11.64 -10.31
N PHE A 24 20.50 12.18 -9.10
CA PHE A 24 21.43 11.65 -8.10
C PHE A 24 21.06 10.22 -7.72
N TRP A 25 19.81 9.95 -7.33
CA TRP A 25 19.38 8.62 -6.88
C TRP A 25 19.22 7.58 -8.01
N ASP A 26 19.15 7.99 -9.27
CA ASP A 26 19.18 7.06 -10.41
C ASP A 26 20.51 6.29 -10.50
N THR A 27 21.59 6.85 -9.94
CA THR A 27 22.95 6.28 -9.99
C THR A 27 23.49 5.83 -8.63
N HIS A 28 22.82 6.19 -7.54
CA HIS A 28 23.26 5.95 -6.17
C HIS A 28 22.32 5.00 -5.43
N ASP A 29 22.89 4.03 -4.70
CA ASP A 29 22.11 3.11 -3.87
C ASP A 29 21.86 3.73 -2.49
N LEU A 30 20.63 3.66 -1.99
CA LEU A 30 20.26 4.16 -0.65
C LEU A 30 21.05 3.44 0.46
N THR A 31 21.40 2.17 0.26
CA THR A 31 22.20 1.36 1.21
C THR A 31 23.63 1.85 1.35
N ASP A 32 24.10 2.74 0.46
CA ASP A 32 25.42 3.32 0.58
C ASP A 32 25.52 4.47 1.59
N TYR A 33 24.37 4.97 2.07
CA TYR A 33 24.21 6.14 2.94
C TYR A 33 23.51 5.79 4.27
N GLU A 34 23.70 4.55 4.76
CA GLU A 34 23.06 4.03 5.98
C GLU A 34 23.28 4.92 7.21
N GLU A 35 24.38 5.67 7.29
CA GLU A 35 24.67 6.59 8.39
C GLU A 35 23.68 7.76 8.50
N TYR A 36 22.96 8.07 7.42
CA TYR A 36 21.92 9.10 7.38
C TYR A 36 20.51 8.52 7.62
N LEU A 37 20.38 7.19 7.73
CA LEU A 37 19.09 6.51 7.88
C LEU A 37 18.82 6.15 9.34
N THR A 38 17.54 6.10 9.70
CA THR A 38 17.10 5.60 11.00
C THR A 38 16.57 4.18 10.85
N PRO A 39 17.01 3.21 11.67
CA PRO A 39 16.51 1.85 11.60
C PRO A 39 15.02 1.80 11.94
N VAL A 40 14.25 1.04 11.14
CA VAL A 40 12.82 0.81 11.35
C VAL A 40 12.52 -0.69 11.41
N GLU A 41 11.63 -1.09 12.30
CA GLU A 41 11.15 -2.47 12.34
C GLU A 41 10.15 -2.70 11.19
N ALA A 42 10.54 -3.50 10.21
CA ALA A 42 9.69 -3.90 9.10
C ALA A 42 9.32 -5.38 9.22
N THR A 43 8.01 -5.68 9.19
CA THR A 43 7.53 -7.07 9.09
C THR A 43 7.27 -7.40 7.62
N ILE A 44 8.11 -8.26 7.04
CA ILE A 44 7.94 -8.75 5.67
C ILE A 44 7.20 -10.09 5.74
N SER A 45 5.98 -10.16 5.19
CA SER A 45 5.22 -11.41 5.08
C SER A 45 5.56 -12.11 3.75
N ALA A 46 6.03 -13.35 3.81
CA ALA A 46 6.24 -14.21 2.63
C ALA A 46 4.91 -14.55 1.91
N HIS A 47 3.77 -14.37 2.59
CA HIS A 47 2.44 -14.49 2.01
C HIS A 47 1.76 -13.13 2.16
N PRO A 48 1.99 -12.19 1.22
CA PRO A 48 1.27 -10.93 1.25
C PRO A 48 -0.22 -11.22 1.13
N LYS A 49 -1.01 -10.77 2.11
CA LYS A 49 -2.47 -10.77 1.94
C LYS A 49 -2.76 -9.87 0.74
N HIS A 50 -3.43 -10.40 -0.29
CA HIS A 50 -3.90 -9.58 -1.39
C HIS A 50 -4.91 -8.57 -0.83
N HIS A 51 -4.52 -7.30 -0.80
CA HIS A 51 -5.42 -6.21 -0.48
C HIS A 51 -5.96 -5.68 -1.80
N TYR A 52 -7.24 -5.94 -2.05
CA TYR A 52 -7.95 -5.32 -3.15
C TYR A 52 -8.47 -3.97 -2.68
N ILE A 53 -8.00 -2.90 -3.31
CA ILE A 53 -8.51 -1.56 -3.08
C ILE A 53 -9.58 -1.31 -4.12
N VAL A 54 -10.79 -1.01 -3.66
CA VAL A 54 -11.93 -0.67 -4.52
C VAL A 54 -12.35 0.75 -4.19
N THR A 55 -12.39 1.61 -5.20
CA THR A 55 -12.93 2.96 -5.06
C THR A 55 -14.44 2.89 -4.93
N LEU A 56 -14.98 3.49 -3.87
CA LEU A 56 -16.42 3.64 -3.66
C LEU A 56 -16.84 5.06 -3.98
N SER A 57 -18.10 5.26 -4.36
CA SER A 57 -18.67 6.61 -4.43
C SER A 57 -18.94 7.15 -3.02
N ASP A 58 -18.85 8.47 -2.86
CA ASP A 58 -19.07 9.16 -1.57
C ASP A 58 -20.41 8.76 -0.92
N THR A 59 -21.45 8.64 -1.73
CA THR A 59 -22.79 8.22 -1.28
C THR A 59 -22.78 6.79 -0.71
N LEU A 60 -22.04 5.89 -1.36
CA LEU A 60 -21.96 4.49 -0.94
C LEU A 60 -21.13 4.36 0.33
N GLU A 61 -20.00 5.05 0.40
CA GLU A 61 -19.16 5.09 1.60
C GLU A 61 -19.95 5.60 2.82
N THR A 62 -20.69 6.71 2.64
CA THR A 62 -21.49 7.30 3.72
C THR A 62 -22.51 6.30 4.26
N ARG A 63 -23.22 5.58 3.38
CA ARG A 63 -24.21 4.57 3.78
C ARG A 63 -23.56 3.39 4.48
N LEU A 64 -22.44 2.89 3.96
CA LEU A 64 -21.69 1.80 4.56
C LEU A 64 -21.24 2.13 5.98
N ARG A 65 -20.77 3.36 6.23
CA ARG A 65 -20.39 3.83 7.57
C ARG A 65 -21.58 3.91 8.53
N GLN A 66 -22.75 4.32 8.06
CA GLN A 66 -23.97 4.33 8.88
C GLN A 66 -24.36 2.91 9.32
N VAL A 67 -24.29 1.94 8.40
CA VAL A 67 -24.57 0.52 8.71
C VAL A 67 -23.52 -0.03 9.68
N GLN A 68 -22.23 0.23 9.43
CA GLN A 68 -21.16 -0.13 10.36
C GLN A 68 -21.43 0.39 11.78
N GLN A 69 -21.87 1.64 11.92
CA GLN A 69 -22.13 2.24 13.23
C GLN A 69 -23.37 1.64 13.91
N ALA A 70 -24.40 1.30 13.14
CA ALA A 70 -25.62 0.72 13.65
C ALA A 70 -25.43 -0.74 14.10
N GLU A 71 -24.67 -1.53 13.34
CA GLU A 71 -24.52 -2.98 13.57
C GLU A 71 -23.23 -3.34 14.33
N GLY A 72 -22.27 -2.42 14.43
CA GLY A 72 -20.98 -2.66 15.10
C GLY A 72 -20.05 -3.62 14.33
N VAL A 73 -20.35 -3.92 13.07
CA VAL A 73 -19.58 -4.83 12.23
C VAL A 73 -18.61 -4.05 11.34
N SER A 74 -17.38 -4.56 11.16
CA SER A 74 -16.37 -3.88 10.33
C SER A 74 -16.82 -3.74 8.87
N LEU A 75 -16.44 -2.63 8.22
CA LEU A 75 -16.71 -2.41 6.79
C LEU A 75 -16.21 -3.56 5.91
N ASN A 76 -15.02 -4.08 6.21
CA ASN A 76 -14.46 -5.20 5.46
C ASN A 76 -15.34 -6.45 5.57
N THR A 77 -15.86 -6.74 6.77
CA THR A 77 -16.77 -7.88 6.98
C THR A 77 -18.09 -7.68 6.22
N LEU A 78 -18.70 -6.49 6.34
CA LEU A 78 -19.96 -6.17 5.65
C LEU A 78 -19.83 -6.31 4.13
N VAL A 79 -18.78 -5.72 3.54
CA VAL A 79 -18.55 -5.78 2.10
C VAL A 79 -18.32 -7.21 1.64
N ASN A 80 -17.51 -8.00 2.36
CA ASN A 80 -17.28 -9.41 1.98
C ASN A 80 -18.57 -10.23 2.03
N LEU A 81 -19.39 -10.06 3.07
CA LEU A 81 -20.65 -10.79 3.20
C LEU A 81 -21.60 -10.45 2.03
N TRP A 82 -21.83 -9.17 1.78
CA TRP A 82 -22.75 -8.74 0.73
C TRP A 82 -22.26 -9.10 -0.67
N VAL A 83 -20.96 -9.06 -0.93
CA VAL A 83 -20.39 -9.51 -2.21
C VAL A 83 -20.61 -11.02 -2.39
N GLN A 84 -20.41 -11.83 -1.35
CA GLN A 84 -20.68 -13.28 -1.41
C GLN A 84 -22.16 -13.57 -1.69
N GLU A 85 -23.06 -12.90 -0.97
CA GLU A 85 -24.51 -13.04 -1.17
C GLU A 85 -24.91 -12.69 -2.60
N LYS A 86 -24.43 -11.54 -3.12
CA LYS A 86 -24.75 -11.10 -4.48
C LYS A 86 -24.19 -12.01 -5.56
N LEU A 87 -23.00 -12.58 -5.35
CA LEU A 87 -22.43 -13.57 -6.26
C LEU A 87 -23.26 -14.86 -6.28
N GLN A 88 -23.79 -15.28 -5.13
CA GLN A 88 -24.63 -16.48 -5.04
C GLN A 88 -25.99 -16.27 -5.74
N GLU A 89 -26.61 -15.10 -5.54
CA GLU A 89 -27.82 -14.71 -6.28
C GLU A 89 -27.56 -14.72 -7.79
N TYR A 90 -26.46 -14.09 -8.23
CA TYR A 90 -26.11 -14.01 -9.64
C TYR A 90 -25.84 -15.38 -10.26
N ALA A 91 -25.09 -16.25 -9.58
CA ALA A 91 -24.82 -17.61 -10.04
C ALA A 91 -26.10 -18.44 -10.20
N THR A 92 -27.07 -18.27 -9.29
CA THR A 92 -28.36 -18.95 -9.36
C THR A 92 -29.16 -18.46 -10.58
N SER A 93 -29.15 -17.14 -10.85
CA SER A 93 -29.84 -16.55 -12.02
C SER A 93 -29.22 -16.90 -13.37
N LEU A 94 -27.97 -17.35 -13.41
CA LEU A 94 -27.28 -17.77 -14.64
C LEU A 94 -27.56 -19.23 -15.01
N SER A 95 -28.12 -20.00 -14.07
CA SER A 95 -28.44 -21.42 -14.22
C SER A 95 -29.90 -21.70 -14.60
N GLU A 96 -30.71 -20.66 -14.77
CA GLU A 96 -32.07 -20.68 -15.36
C GLU A 96 -32.04 -20.20 -16.82
#